data_AF-A0A0Q0UGI5-F1
#
_entry.id   AF-A0A0Q0UGI5-F1
#
_cell.length_a   1.000
_cell.length_b   1.000
_cell.length_c   1.000
_cell.angle_alpha   90.00
_cell.angle_beta   90.00
_cell.angle_gamma   90.00
#
_symmetry.space_group_name_H-M   'P 1'
#
loop_
_entity.id
_entity.type
_entity.pdbx_description
1 polymer ?
#
loop_
_entity_poly.entity_id
_entity_poly.type
_entity_poly.pdbx_seq_one_letter_code
_entity_poly.pdbx_strand_id
1 'polypeptide(L)' 'MLAIVLFVLGLAGVIGGFLWAAAAGHTIAAILAALVIAVGGSLITAAWAVVADKISPTSKKL' A
#
# COMPACT_ATOMS: atom_id res chain seq x y z
N MET A 1 9.13 -13.35 2.30
CA MET A 1 8.32 -13.02 3.48
C MET A 1 7.97 -11.54 3.51
N LEU A 2 8.93 -10.61 3.71
CA LEU A 2 8.65 -9.17 3.79
C LEU A 2 7.81 -8.60 2.63
N ALA A 3 8.20 -8.85 1.37
CA ALA A 3 7.44 -8.35 0.21
C ALA A 3 5.97 -8.82 0.19
N ILE A 4 5.72 -10.08 0.58
CA ILE A 4 4.36 -10.64 0.63
C ILE A 4 3.56 -9.95 1.74
N VAL A 5 4.17 -9.70 2.90
CA VAL A 5 3.53 -8.99 4.01
C VAL A 5 3.16 -7.55 3.60
N LEU A 6 4.08 -6.82 2.98
CA LEU A 6 3.83 -5.47 2.47
C LEU A 6 2.69 -5.45 1.45
N PHE A 7 2.67 -6.43 0.54
CA PHE A 7 1.63 -6.53 -0.47
C PHE A 7 0.24 -6.83 0.12
N VAL A 8 0.15 -7.77 1.06
CA VAL A 8 -1.12 -8.15 1.70
C VAL A 8 -1.66 -7.02 2.57
N LEU A 9 -0.81 -6.38 3.39
CA LEU A 9 -1.20 -5.21 4.19
C LEU A 9 -1.60 -4.04 3.29
N GLY A 10 -0.87 -3.83 2.20
CA GLY A 10 -1.18 -2.81 1.20
C GLY A 10 -2.54 -3.04 0.54
N LEU A 11 -2.84 -4.27 0.10
CA LEU A 11 -4.15 -4.65 -0.44
C LEU A 11 -5.27 -4.45 0.58
N ALA A 12 -5.08 -4.89 1.82
CA ALA A 12 -6.05 -4.70 2.89
C ALA A 12 -6.31 -3.21 3.15
N GLY A 13 -5.28 -2.38 3.13
CA GLY A 13 -5.39 -0.92 3.27
C GLY A 13 -6.15 -0.26 2.11
N VAL A 14 -5.82 -0.63 0.86
CA VAL A 14 -6.53 -0.08 -0.32
C VAL A 14 -7.99 -0.50 -0.35
N ILE A 15 -8.28 -1.79 -0.19
CA ILE A 15 -9.66 -2.31 -0.25
C ILE A 15 -10.47 -1.80 0.95
N GLY A 16 -9.91 -1.91 2.17
CA GLY A 16 -10.56 -1.45 3.39
C GLY A 16 -10.80 0.06 3.38
N GLY A 17 -9.81 0.85 2.94
CA GLY A 17 -9.94 2.29 2.78
C GLY A 17 -10.96 2.68 1.71
N PHE A 18 -11.03 1.95 0.59
CA PHE A 18 -12.02 2.19 -0.46
C PHE A 18 -13.46 1.93 0.04
N LEU A 19 -13.69 0.80 0.71
CA LEU A 19 -14.99 0.48 1.30
C LEU A 19 -15.38 1.48 2.38
N TRP A 20 -14.41 1.93 3.20
CA TRP A 20 -14.65 2.97 4.19
C TRP A 20 -15.00 4.32 3.55
N ALA A 21 -14.29 4.75 2.51
CA ALA A 21 -14.60 5.97 1.78
C ALA A 21 -16.01 5.92 1.15
N ALA A 22 -16.38 4.77 0.57
CA ALA A 22 -17.71 4.56 0.00
C ALA A 22 -18.83 4.65 1.04
N ALA A 23 -18.59 4.13 2.26
CA ALA A 23 -19.54 4.23 3.37
C ALA A 23 -19.60 5.64 4.00
N ALA A 24 -18.48 6.37 4.01
CA ALA A 24 -18.37 7.69 4.65
C ALA A 24 -18.93 8.85 3.81
N GLY A 25 -19.04 8.70 2.49
CA GLY A 25 -19.54 9.75 1.58
C GLY A 25 -18.67 11.01 1.57
N HIS A 26 -19.23 12.18 1.27
CA HIS A 26 -18.49 13.45 1.20
C HIS A 26 -18.32 14.10 2.59
N THR A 27 -17.61 13.43 3.49
CA THR A 27 -17.37 13.89 4.86
C THR A 27 -15.87 13.97 5.17
N ILE A 28 -15.51 14.62 6.27
CA ILE A 28 -14.11 14.67 6.76
C ILE A 28 -13.56 13.25 6.98
N ALA A 29 -14.41 12.29 7.34
CA ALA A 29 -14.02 10.89 7.49
C ALA A 29 -13.50 10.27 6.17
N ALA A 30 -13.95 10.74 5.01
CA ALA A 30 -13.43 10.29 3.73
C ALA A 30 -11.98 10.74 3.48
N ILE A 31 -11.52 11.83 4.10
CA ILE A 31 -10.10 12.23 4.06
C ILE A 31 -9.25 11.19 4.78
N LEU A 32 -9.71 10.71 5.95
CA LEU A 32 -9.02 9.64 6.68
C LEU A 32 -9.02 8.34 5.88
N ALA A 33 -10.13 7.98 5.25
CA ALA A 33 -10.19 6.82 4.36
C ALA A 33 -9.23 6.95 3.17
N ALA A 34 -9.14 8.14 2.55
CA ALA A 34 -8.20 8.41 1.46
C ALA A 34 -6.73 8.28 1.90
N LEU A 35 -6.39 8.69 3.13
CA LEU A 35 -5.05 8.47 3.70
C LEU A 35 -4.75 6.98 3.87
N VAL A 36 -5.71 6.17 4.34
CA VAL A 36 -5.54 4.72 4.44
C VAL A 36 -5.32 4.08 3.06
N ILE A 37 -6.05 4.52 2.04
CA ILE A 37 -5.82 4.08 0.65
C ILE A 37 -4.42 4.46 0.18
N ALA A 38 -3.98 5.70 0.43
CA ALA A 38 -2.66 6.18 0.02
C ALA A 38 -1.52 5.39 0.69
N VAL A 39 -1.64 5.10 1.99
CA VAL A 39 -0.70 4.24 2.72
C VAL A 39 -0.74 2.81 2.18
N GLY A 40 -1.92 2.27 1.89
CA GLY A 40 -2.05 0.96 1.27
C GLY A 40 -1.33 0.87 -0.09
N GLY A 41 -1.50 1.89 -0.94
CA GLY A 41 -0.82 1.98 -2.24
C GLY A 41 0.70 2.12 -2.14
N SER A 42 1.20 2.88 -1.16
CA SER A 42 2.65 3.00 -0.92
C SER A 42 3.26 1.67 -0.46
N LEU A 43 2.55 0.90 0.37
CA LEU A 43 2.96 -0.45 0.79
C LEU A 43 3.01 -1.44 -0.39
N ILE A 44 2.05 -1.39 -1.31
CA ILE A 44 2.08 -2.20 -2.54
C ILE A 44 3.31 -1.82 -3.39
N THR A 45 3.58 -0.53 -3.55
CA THR A 45 4.76 -0.05 -4.29
C THR A 45 6.06 -0.52 -3.63
N ALA A 46 6.14 -0.45 -2.30
CA ALA A 46 7.29 -0.94 -1.54
C ALA A 46 7.46 -2.46 -1.68
N ALA A 47 6.38 -3.24 -1.71
CA ALA A 47 6.45 -4.67 -1.96
C ALA A 47 7.11 -4.98 -3.31
N TRP A 48 6.73 -4.26 -4.36
CA TRP A 48 7.33 -4.38 -5.69
C TRP A 48 8.80 -3.96 -5.70
N ALA A 49 9.16 -2.88 -5.00
CA ALA A 49 10.56 -2.46 -4.86
C ALA A 49 11.42 -3.57 -4.21
N VAL A 50 10.92 -4.21 -3.14
CA VAL A 50 11.61 -5.33 -2.48
C VAL A 50 11.72 -6.55 -3.40
N VAL A 51 10.73 -6.82 -4.24
CA VAL A 51 10.82 -7.89 -5.25
C VAL A 51 11.86 -7.56 -6.31
N ALA A 52 11.85 -6.33 -6.84
CA ALA A 52 12.80 -5.88 -7.84
C ALA A 52 14.25 -5.93 -7.32
N ASP A 53 14.47 -5.57 -6.05
CA ASP A 53 15.78 -5.62 -5.42
C ASP A 53 16.31 -7.06 -5.28
N LYS A 54 15.43 -8.06 -5.13
CA LYS A 54 15.86 -9.47 -5.16
C LYS A 54 16.35 -9.94 -6.52
N ILE A 55 15.76 -9.40 -7.60
CA ILE A 55 16.11 -9.77 -8.97
C ILE A 55 17.39 -9.02 -9.40
N SER A 56 17.46 -7.74 -9.07
CA SER A 56 18.57 -6.85 -9.37
C SER A 56 18.97 -6.06 -8.12
N PRO A 57 19.87 -6.61 -7.28
CA PRO A 57 20.24 -5.99 -6.02
C PRO A 57 20.85 -4.61 -6.23
N THR A 58 20.24 -3.59 -5.62
CA THR A 58 20.78 -2.23 -5.58
C THR A 58 22.12 -2.18 -4.86
N SER A 59 22.35 -3.05 -3.86
CA SER A 59 23.62 -3.17 -3.15
C SER A 59 24.82 -3.57 -4.02
N LYS A 60 24.60 -4.08 -5.23
CA LYS A 60 25.66 -4.43 -6.20
C LYS A 60 25.91 -3.32 -7.24
N LYS A 61 25.10 -2.26 -7.21
CA LYS A 61 25.11 -1.16 -8.19
C LYS A 61 25.44 0.21 -7.57
N LEU A 62 25.37 0.30 -6.24
CA LEU A 62 25.96 1.36 -5.42
C LEU A 62 27.40 0.97 -5.07
#